data_AF-A0A845GFP8-F1
#
_entry.id   AF-A0A845GFP8-F1
#
_cell.length_a   1.000
_cell.length_b   1.000
_cell.length_c   1.000
_cell.angle_alpha   90.00
_cell.angle_beta   90.00
_cell.angle_gamma   90.00
#
_symmetry.space_group_name_H-M   'P 1'
#
loop_
_entity.id
_entity.type
_entity.pdbx_description
1 polymer ?
#
loop_
_entity_poly.entity_id
_entity_poly.type
_entity_poly.pdbx_seq_one_letter_code
_entity_poly.pdbx_strand_id
1 'polypeptide(L)'
;MKLSHITAILSGAGLPTLSAEQLRRIAGSQYGKNFQHMLLDVEAGYSQRAEDLSRLITAVLEVPAAVPQATSAVKPELAAPPYYSFPIHCKTGALCVSEAKTKTQGMHTIQIEGAPATLCNGRRVVAWDQKITVQLTPDETLLMLALFEDELEELDLKGHGYKHDKVISFKNQRDKGSYLVKVVQAAKPAINVPVDGAQSMRFISLGYQQLQRNSPHLDVGMIKGQLRKVAGMHKAATHA
;
A
#
# COMPACT_ATOMS: atom_id res chain seq x y z
N MET A 1 23.94 -16.47 24.00
CA MET A 1 24.36 -17.89 23.96
C MET A 1 25.87 -17.98 23.95
N LYS A 2 26.46 -19.00 24.60
CA LYS A 2 27.91 -19.23 24.54
C LYS A 2 28.28 -19.82 23.16
N LEU A 3 29.48 -19.53 22.66
CA LEU A 3 29.96 -20.00 21.36
C LEU A 3 29.93 -21.54 21.26
N SER A 4 30.37 -22.23 22.32
CA SER A 4 30.35 -23.69 22.40
C SER A 4 28.96 -24.30 22.22
N HIS A 5 27.92 -23.59 22.67
CA HIS A 5 26.52 -24.03 22.55
C HIS A 5 26.02 -23.88 21.11
N ILE A 6 26.35 -22.76 20.45
CA ILE A 6 26.01 -22.53 19.04
C ILE A 6 26.63 -23.61 18.15
N THR A 7 27.91 -23.93 18.37
CA THR A 7 28.62 -24.96 17.60
C THR A 7 27.99 -26.35 17.78
N ALA A 8 27.56 -26.69 19.00
CA ALA A 8 26.88 -27.96 19.28
C ALA A 8 25.57 -28.11 18.51
N ILE A 9 24.74 -27.05 18.48
CA ILE A 9 23.46 -27.04 17.75
C ILE A 9 23.69 -27.19 16.24
N LEU A 10 24.62 -26.41 15.68
CA LEU A 10 24.93 -26.47 14.25
C LEU A 10 25.47 -27.85 13.84
N SER A 11 26.36 -28.42 14.63
CA SER A 11 26.88 -29.77 14.37
C SER A 11 25.79 -30.83 14.47
N GLY A 12 24.89 -30.73 15.46
CA GLY A 12 23.75 -31.65 15.61
C GLY A 12 22.76 -31.58 14.44
N ALA A 13 22.69 -30.43 13.77
CA ALA A 13 21.87 -30.21 12.58
C ALA A 13 22.60 -30.50 11.25
N GLY A 14 23.86 -30.95 11.28
CA GLY A 14 24.66 -31.19 10.07
C GLY A 14 25.08 -29.93 9.32
N LEU A 15 25.08 -28.78 9.99
CA LEU A 15 25.40 -27.47 9.42
C LEU A 15 26.87 -27.09 9.63
N PRO A 16 27.46 -26.25 8.76
CA PRO A 16 28.84 -25.83 8.88
C PRO A 16 29.08 -25.05 10.18
N THR A 17 30.22 -25.30 10.81
CA THR A 17 30.62 -24.56 12.01
C THR A 17 31.04 -23.14 11.63
N LEU A 18 30.68 -22.18 12.48
CA LEU A 18 30.94 -20.76 12.25
C LEU A 18 32.04 -20.26 13.18
N SER A 19 32.99 -19.51 12.63
CA SER A 19 34.02 -18.83 13.42
C SER A 19 33.39 -17.71 14.27
N ALA A 20 34.10 -17.28 15.31
CA ALA A 20 33.66 -16.17 16.16
C ALA A 20 33.46 -14.87 15.35
N GLU A 21 34.24 -14.67 14.30
CA GLU A 21 34.12 -13.52 13.39
C GLU A 21 32.88 -13.61 12.51
N GLN A 22 32.57 -14.79 11.98
CA GLN A 22 31.35 -15.03 11.20
C GLN A 22 30.10 -14.85 12.07
N LEU A 23 30.12 -15.32 13.32
CA LEU A 23 29.03 -15.11 14.27
C LEU A 23 28.84 -13.65 14.64
N ARG A 24 29.94 -12.87 14.79
CA ARG A 24 29.85 -11.42 14.96
C ARG A 24 29.25 -10.73 13.73
N ARG A 25 29.61 -11.16 12.52
CA ARG A 25 28.99 -10.67 11.28
C ARG A 25 27.50 -10.97 11.22
N ILE A 26 27.08 -12.18 11.58
CA ILE A 26 25.66 -12.57 11.62
C ILE A 26 24.92 -11.75 12.69
N ALA A 27 25.49 -11.63 13.89
CA ALA A 27 24.89 -10.87 15.00
C ALA A 27 24.75 -9.38 14.68
N GLY A 28 25.70 -8.80 13.93
CA GLY A 28 25.64 -7.42 13.44
C GLY A 28 24.77 -7.22 12.19
N SER A 29 24.31 -8.30 11.55
CA SER A 29 23.42 -8.23 10.38
C SER A 29 21.95 -8.13 10.77
N GLN A 30 21.10 -7.76 9.82
CA GLN A 30 19.64 -7.79 9.98
C GLN A 30 19.08 -9.18 10.33
N TYR A 31 19.87 -10.25 10.17
CA TYR A 31 19.48 -11.63 10.43
C TYR A 31 19.84 -12.12 11.84
N GLY A 32 20.61 -11.35 12.64
CA GLY A 32 21.16 -11.82 13.92
C GLY A 32 20.11 -12.26 14.95
N LYS A 33 18.99 -11.54 15.05
CA LYS A 33 17.88 -11.90 15.95
C LYS A 33 17.16 -13.18 15.47
N ASN A 34 16.96 -13.32 14.17
CA ASN A 34 16.32 -14.50 13.58
C ASN A 34 17.23 -15.73 13.69
N PHE A 35 18.54 -15.55 13.55
CA PHE A 35 19.53 -16.62 13.69
C PHE A 35 19.49 -17.26 15.08
N GLN A 36 19.41 -16.45 16.15
CA GLN A 36 19.28 -16.98 17.50
C GLN A 36 17.96 -17.75 17.70
N HIS A 37 16.85 -17.24 17.17
CA HIS A 37 15.56 -17.94 17.23
C HIS A 37 15.59 -19.26 16.45
N MET A 38 16.19 -19.28 15.25
CA MET A 38 16.33 -20.50 14.45
C MET A 38 17.21 -21.54 15.13
N LEU A 39 18.28 -21.12 15.84
CA LEU A 39 19.09 -22.05 16.64
C LEU A 39 18.28 -22.68 17.78
N LEU A 40 17.45 -21.90 18.47
CA LEU A 40 16.58 -22.41 19.53
C LEU A 40 15.49 -23.34 18.98
N ASP A 41 14.92 -23.04 17.81
CA ASP A 41 13.94 -23.91 17.16
C ASP A 41 14.57 -25.24 16.70
N VAL A 42 15.80 -25.18 16.16
CA VAL A 42 16.55 -26.38 15.75
C VAL A 42 16.92 -27.23 16.98
N GLU A 43 17.35 -26.59 18.07
CA GLU A 43 17.59 -27.26 19.35
C GLU A 43 16.32 -27.91 19.93
N ALA A 44 15.16 -27.29 19.72
CA ALA A 44 13.86 -27.84 20.10
C ALA A 44 13.34 -28.97 19.18
N GLY A 45 14.12 -29.37 18.17
CA GLY A 45 13.81 -30.51 17.29
C GLY A 45 12.96 -30.18 16.06
N TYR A 46 12.77 -28.90 15.73
CA TYR A 46 12.04 -28.49 14.52
C TYR A 46 12.93 -28.62 13.28
N SER A 47 13.01 -29.83 12.71
CA SER A 47 13.86 -30.16 11.55
C SER A 47 13.66 -29.28 10.33
N GLN A 48 12.43 -28.80 10.07
CA GLN A 48 12.14 -27.88 8.97
C GLN A 48 12.88 -26.52 9.09
N ARG A 49 13.28 -26.12 10.29
CA ARG A 49 14.02 -24.88 10.56
C ARG A 49 15.53 -25.01 10.29
N ALA A 50 16.05 -26.22 10.19
CA ALA A 50 17.46 -26.45 9.87
C ALA A 50 17.79 -26.04 8.42
N GLU A 51 16.85 -26.21 7.49
CA GLU A 51 17.00 -25.77 6.10
C GLU A 51 17.02 -24.24 5.97
N ASP A 52 16.14 -23.54 6.71
CA ASP A 52 16.13 -22.08 6.77
C ASP A 52 17.43 -21.53 7.38
N LEU A 53 17.92 -22.19 8.43
CA LEU A 53 19.19 -21.84 9.08
C LEU A 53 20.38 -22.08 8.13
N SER A 54 20.36 -23.17 7.36
CA SER A 54 21.37 -23.47 6.34
C SER A 54 21.43 -22.38 5.27
N ARG A 55 20.27 -21.97 4.73
CA ARG A 55 20.19 -20.88 3.73
C ARG A 55 20.73 -19.56 4.25
N LEU A 56 20.43 -19.24 5.51
CA LEU A 56 20.93 -18.03 6.17
C LEU A 56 22.46 -18.07 6.30
N ILE A 57 23.01 -19.21 6.72
CA ILE A 57 24.45 -19.39 6.87
C ILE A 57 25.14 -19.25 5.51
N THR A 58 24.66 -19.91 4.47
CA THR A 58 25.23 -19.81 3.11
C THR A 58 25.20 -18.37 2.59
N ALA A 59 24.08 -17.66 2.74
CA ALA A 59 23.94 -16.27 2.28
C ALA A 59 24.93 -15.31 2.97
N VAL A 60 25.35 -15.60 4.20
CA VAL A 60 26.32 -14.77 4.93
C VAL A 60 27.77 -15.13 4.60
N LEU A 61 28.03 -16.39 4.24
CA LEU A 61 29.37 -16.87 3.92
C LEU A 61 29.83 -16.50 2.49
N GLU A 62 28.92 -16.27 1.55
CA GLU A 62 29.25 -16.03 0.13
C GLU A 62 29.57 -14.57 -0.25
N VAL A 63 29.56 -13.60 0.69
CA VAL A 63 29.87 -12.19 0.37
C VAL A 63 31.36 -11.88 0.64
N PRO A 64 32.19 -11.56 -0.38
CA PRO A 64 33.58 -11.13 -0.18
C PRO A 64 33.67 -9.67 0.29
N ALA A 65 34.73 -9.39 1.06
CA ALA A 65 34.98 -8.12 1.73
C ALA A 65 35.40 -7.01 0.74
N ALA A 66 34.51 -6.04 0.50
CA ALA A 66 34.86 -4.70 0.01
C ALA A 66 33.85 -3.68 0.55
N VAL A 67 34.36 -2.58 1.13
CA VAL A 67 33.63 -1.47 1.81
C VAL A 67 34.40 -0.17 1.47
N PRO A 68 33.81 1.05 1.35
CA PRO A 68 32.42 1.48 1.58
C PRO A 68 31.78 2.30 0.43
N GLN A 69 30.48 2.14 0.22
CA GLN A 69 29.53 3.27 0.21
C GLN A 69 28.20 2.77 0.77
N ALA A 70 27.62 3.55 1.68
CA ALA A 70 26.53 3.15 2.55
C ALA A 70 25.27 2.76 1.77
N THR A 71 25.04 1.45 1.63
CA THR A 71 23.74 0.88 1.25
C THR A 71 23.25 0.06 2.42
N SER A 72 22.57 0.73 3.35
CA SER A 72 21.88 0.07 4.45
C SER A 72 20.74 -0.78 3.87
N ALA A 73 20.97 -2.09 3.78
CA ALA A 73 19.91 -3.08 3.66
C ALA A 73 19.15 -3.10 4.99
N VAL A 74 18.17 -2.21 5.08
CA VAL A 74 17.08 -2.25 6.04
C VAL A 74 16.18 -3.41 5.61
N LYS A 75 15.77 -4.23 6.58
CA LYS A 75 14.52 -5.01 6.63
C LYS A 75 13.51 -4.46 5.60
N PRO A 76 12.77 -5.27 4.80
CA PRO A 76 11.66 -4.72 4.04
C PRO A 76 10.52 -4.40 5.01
N GLU A 77 10.72 -3.41 5.88
CA GLU A 77 9.72 -2.37 6.03
C GLU A 77 9.42 -1.94 4.61
N LEU A 78 8.16 -2.15 4.19
CA LEU A 78 7.65 -1.70 2.90
C LEU A 78 8.27 -0.31 2.67
N ALA A 79 9.27 -0.22 1.78
CA ALA A 79 9.83 1.07 1.46
C ALA A 79 8.62 1.91 1.06
N ALA A 80 8.39 3.04 1.74
CA ALA A 80 7.33 3.94 1.37
C ALA A 80 7.43 4.08 -0.15
N PRO A 81 6.37 3.71 -0.89
CA PRO A 81 6.51 3.52 -2.32
C PRO A 81 7.08 4.80 -2.93
N PRO A 82 7.87 4.72 -4.02
CA PRO A 82 8.47 5.90 -4.67
C PRO A 82 7.45 6.89 -5.26
N TYR A 83 6.16 6.70 -4.96
CA TYR A 83 5.00 7.44 -5.41
C TYR A 83 4.16 7.85 -4.19
N TYR A 84 3.66 9.10 -4.21
CA TYR A 84 2.84 9.64 -3.14
C TYR A 84 1.62 8.74 -2.90
N SER A 85 1.43 8.34 -1.63
CA SER A 85 0.28 7.53 -1.21
C SER A 85 -0.15 7.92 0.20
N PHE A 86 -1.41 7.65 0.51
CA PHE A 86 -1.96 7.95 1.81
C PHE A 86 -3.10 7.05 2.26
N PRO A 87 -3.04 6.55 3.50
CA PRO A 87 -4.14 5.79 4.07
C PRO A 87 -5.15 6.69 4.80
N ILE A 88 -6.41 6.26 4.81
CA ILE A 88 -7.49 6.79 5.63
C ILE A 88 -8.15 5.61 6.33
N HIS A 89 -8.22 5.64 7.65
CA HIS A 89 -8.73 4.51 8.45
C HIS A 89 -10.06 4.88 9.11
N CYS A 90 -10.99 3.93 9.15
CA CYS A 90 -12.20 4.03 9.93
C CYS A 90 -12.41 2.76 10.78
N LYS A 91 -13.59 2.63 11.41
CA LYS A 91 -13.90 1.47 12.25
C LYS A 91 -14.00 0.17 11.47
N THR A 92 -14.57 0.23 10.27
CA THR A 92 -14.98 -0.93 9.46
C THR A 92 -14.03 -1.24 8.32
N GLY A 93 -13.07 -0.37 8.03
CA GLY A 93 -12.13 -0.53 6.93
C GLY A 93 -11.14 0.60 6.81
N ALA A 94 -10.45 0.63 5.68
CA ALA A 94 -9.53 1.68 5.31
C ALA A 94 -9.52 1.90 3.79
N LEU A 95 -9.13 3.10 3.39
CA LEU A 95 -8.72 3.42 2.04
C LEU A 95 -7.21 3.62 1.99
N CYS A 96 -6.58 3.26 0.89
CA CYS A 96 -5.28 3.77 0.48
C CYS A 96 -5.44 4.44 -0.88
N VAL A 97 -5.05 5.71 -0.97
CA VAL A 97 -5.10 6.50 -2.20
C VAL A 97 -3.68 6.76 -2.64
N SER A 98 -3.37 6.55 -3.92
CA SER A 98 -2.00 6.61 -4.43
C SER A 98 -1.92 7.12 -5.86
N GLU A 99 -0.77 7.70 -6.19
CA GLU A 99 -0.40 7.93 -7.58
C GLU A 99 -0.31 6.59 -8.33
N ALA A 100 -0.82 6.55 -9.56
CA ALA A 100 -0.68 5.40 -10.44
C ALA A 100 -0.42 5.84 -11.89
N LYS A 101 -0.05 4.88 -12.73
CA LYS A 101 0.09 5.06 -14.18
C LYS A 101 -0.60 3.93 -14.93
N THR A 102 -1.16 4.22 -16.10
CA THR A 102 -1.62 3.16 -17.00
C THR A 102 -0.41 2.40 -17.56
N LYS A 103 -0.53 1.08 -17.71
CA LYS A 103 0.59 0.24 -18.19
C LYS A 103 0.94 0.53 -19.65
N THR A 104 -0.05 0.75 -20.50
CA THR A 104 0.13 0.86 -21.96
C THR A 104 0.60 2.24 -22.40
N GLN A 105 -0.01 3.31 -21.84
CA GLN A 105 0.25 4.68 -22.29
C GLN A 105 1.01 5.52 -21.25
N GLY A 106 1.26 4.97 -20.06
CA GLY A 106 1.94 5.71 -18.99
C GLY A 106 1.15 6.89 -18.44
N MET A 107 -0.15 6.99 -18.74
CA MET A 107 -1.00 8.10 -18.30
C MET A 107 -1.09 8.13 -16.78
N HIS A 108 -0.90 9.32 -16.21
CA HIS A 108 -1.00 9.56 -14.78
C HIS A 108 -2.45 9.43 -14.31
N THR A 109 -2.66 8.66 -13.24
CA THR A 109 -3.98 8.25 -12.73
C THR A 109 -3.96 8.18 -11.21
N ILE A 110 -5.12 7.99 -10.59
CA ILE A 110 -5.22 7.75 -9.15
C ILE A 110 -5.68 6.33 -8.90
N GLN A 111 -4.99 5.60 -8.04
CA GLN A 111 -5.43 4.31 -7.56
C GLN A 111 -6.02 4.46 -6.15
N ILE A 112 -7.22 3.92 -5.98
CA ILE A 112 -7.94 3.87 -4.70
C ILE A 112 -8.16 2.40 -4.34
N GLU A 113 -7.67 2.03 -3.17
CA GLU A 113 -7.79 0.68 -2.62
C GLU A 113 -8.62 0.72 -1.34
N GLY A 114 -9.73 -0.01 -1.31
CA GLY A 114 -10.53 -0.19 -0.10
C GLY A 114 -10.32 -1.57 0.50
N ALA A 115 -10.02 -1.65 1.80
CA ALA A 115 -9.85 -2.91 2.52
C ALA A 115 -10.71 -2.96 3.80
N PRO A 116 -11.28 -4.13 4.14
CA PRO A 116 -12.05 -4.29 5.38
C PRO A 116 -11.12 -4.31 6.60
N ALA A 117 -11.65 -3.85 7.72
CA ALA A 117 -11.01 -4.03 9.02
C ALA A 117 -11.46 -5.35 9.62
N THR A 118 -10.51 -6.15 10.06
CA THR A 118 -10.71 -7.44 10.76
C THR A 118 -10.12 -7.38 12.16
N LEU A 119 -10.44 -8.37 12.97
CA LEU A 119 -9.84 -8.56 14.29
C LEU A 119 -8.82 -9.70 14.20
N CYS A 120 -7.58 -9.42 14.57
CA CYS A 120 -6.53 -10.41 14.74
C CYS A 120 -6.01 -10.30 16.18
N ASN A 121 -6.15 -11.37 16.97
CA ASN A 121 -5.73 -11.40 18.37
C ASN A 121 -6.29 -10.22 19.21
N GLY A 122 -7.57 -9.88 19.00
CA GLY A 122 -8.23 -8.77 19.69
C GLY A 122 -7.81 -7.36 19.24
N ARG A 123 -6.91 -7.24 18.26
CA ARG A 123 -6.49 -5.96 17.67
C ARG A 123 -7.10 -5.78 16.28
N ARG A 124 -7.51 -4.55 15.98
CA ARG A 124 -8.00 -4.21 14.64
C ARG A 124 -6.84 -4.17 13.66
N VAL A 125 -6.94 -4.96 12.60
CA VAL A 125 -5.98 -5.03 11.48
C VAL A 125 -6.74 -4.80 10.19
N VAL A 126 -6.11 -4.14 9.22
CA VAL A 126 -6.70 -3.95 7.88
C VAL A 126 -6.28 -5.13 7.00
N ALA A 127 -7.27 -5.85 6.46
CA ALA A 127 -7.05 -7.00 5.60
C ALA A 127 -6.80 -6.56 4.14
N TRP A 128 -5.59 -6.04 3.88
CA TRP A 128 -5.18 -5.56 2.56
C TRP A 128 -5.12 -6.66 1.49
N ASP A 129 -5.02 -7.93 1.90
CA ASP A 129 -5.16 -9.10 1.04
C ASP A 129 -6.57 -9.23 0.44
N GLN A 130 -7.58 -8.70 1.12
CA GLN A 130 -8.99 -8.72 0.67
C GLN A 130 -9.41 -7.46 -0.08
N LYS A 131 -8.48 -6.54 -0.35
CA LYS A 131 -8.79 -5.22 -0.90
C LYS A 131 -9.54 -5.24 -2.22
N ILE A 132 -10.23 -4.14 -2.49
CA ILE A 132 -10.83 -3.80 -3.77
C ILE A 132 -10.06 -2.61 -4.32
N THR A 133 -9.40 -2.83 -5.46
CA THR A 133 -8.64 -1.78 -6.16
C THR A 133 -9.43 -1.25 -7.34
N VAL A 134 -9.58 0.07 -7.39
CA VAL A 134 -10.13 0.86 -8.50
C VAL A 134 -9.08 1.88 -8.93
N GLN A 135 -8.90 2.07 -10.23
CA GLN A 135 -8.00 3.06 -10.80
C GLN A 135 -8.83 4.06 -11.59
N LEU A 136 -8.77 5.33 -11.19
CA LEU A 136 -9.48 6.43 -11.83
C LEU A 136 -8.69 6.91 -13.05
N THR A 137 -9.38 6.99 -14.18
CA THR A 137 -8.91 7.67 -15.39
C THR A 137 -8.77 9.18 -15.17
N PRO A 138 -8.10 9.92 -16.09
CA PRO A 138 -8.06 11.38 -16.01
C PRO A 138 -9.46 12.03 -15.99
N ASP A 139 -10.38 11.52 -16.81
CA ASP A 139 -11.75 12.06 -16.89
C ASP A 139 -12.53 11.82 -15.58
N GLU A 140 -12.40 10.62 -15.01
CA GLU A 140 -12.97 10.28 -13.71
C GLU A 140 -12.33 11.09 -12.57
N THR A 141 -11.04 11.38 -12.67
CA THR A 141 -10.32 12.24 -11.72
C THR A 141 -10.89 13.67 -11.76
N LEU A 142 -11.24 14.17 -12.94
CA LEU A 142 -11.87 15.49 -13.09
C LEU A 142 -13.26 15.53 -12.42
N LEU A 143 -14.07 14.48 -12.58
CA LEU A 143 -15.36 14.34 -11.90
C LEU A 143 -15.20 14.20 -10.38
N MET A 144 -14.22 13.43 -9.91
CA MET A 144 -13.90 13.31 -8.49
C MET A 144 -13.52 14.67 -7.89
N LEU A 145 -12.69 15.46 -8.59
CA LEU A 145 -12.38 16.83 -8.19
C LEU A 145 -13.63 17.71 -8.16
N ALA A 146 -14.55 17.57 -9.12
CA ALA A 146 -15.81 18.31 -9.11
C ALA A 146 -16.62 18.05 -7.84
N LEU A 147 -16.62 16.81 -7.34
CA LEU A 147 -17.28 16.50 -6.08
C LEU A 147 -16.56 17.11 -4.86
N PHE A 148 -15.23 17.02 -4.80
CA PHE A 148 -14.46 17.59 -3.68
C PHE A 148 -14.37 19.13 -3.70
N GLU A 149 -14.60 19.76 -4.85
CA GLU A 149 -14.77 21.22 -4.98
C GLU A 149 -16.23 21.66 -4.88
N ASP A 150 -17.10 20.80 -4.33
CA ASP A 150 -18.50 21.12 -4.02
C ASP A 150 -19.38 21.43 -5.25
N GLU A 151 -18.92 21.12 -6.45
CA GLU A 151 -19.68 21.23 -7.70
C GLU A 151 -20.61 20.03 -7.90
N LEU A 152 -20.32 18.86 -7.31
CA LEU A 152 -21.18 17.67 -7.32
C LEU A 152 -21.52 17.22 -5.88
N GLU A 153 -22.74 16.72 -5.67
CA GLU A 153 -23.18 16.17 -4.39
C GLU A 153 -22.90 14.67 -4.28
N GLU A 154 -23.03 13.94 -5.38
CA GLU A 154 -22.83 12.50 -5.46
C GLU A 154 -22.21 12.14 -6.81
N LEU A 155 -21.37 11.12 -6.81
CA LEU A 155 -20.69 10.62 -7.99
C LEU A 155 -20.54 9.10 -7.89
N ASP A 156 -21.08 8.39 -8.88
CA ASP A 156 -20.89 6.95 -9.04
C ASP A 156 -20.06 6.67 -10.29
N LEU A 157 -18.89 6.03 -10.10
CA LEU A 157 -18.04 5.56 -11.18
C LEU A 157 -18.14 4.04 -11.25
N LYS A 158 -18.80 3.54 -12.31
CA LYS A 158 -19.22 2.15 -12.46
C LYS A 158 -18.43 1.45 -13.55
N GLY A 159 -18.45 0.11 -13.53
CA GLY A 159 -17.89 -0.70 -14.61
C GLY A 159 -16.37 -0.84 -14.54
N HIS A 160 -15.77 -0.65 -13.36
CA HIS A 160 -14.34 -0.90 -13.18
C HIS A 160 -14.04 -2.40 -13.03
N GLY A 161 -12.78 -2.76 -13.29
CA GLY A 161 -12.30 -4.14 -13.19
C GLY A 161 -12.59 -4.96 -14.45
N TYR A 162 -11.89 -6.08 -14.58
CA TYR A 162 -12.00 -6.94 -15.77
C TYR A 162 -13.42 -7.47 -16.00
N LYS A 163 -14.18 -7.70 -14.93
CA LYS A 163 -15.57 -8.18 -15.00
C LYS A 163 -16.59 -7.03 -14.98
N HIS A 164 -16.15 -5.77 -15.01
CA HIS A 164 -17.00 -4.60 -14.84
C HIS A 164 -17.85 -4.65 -13.55
N ASP A 165 -17.33 -5.31 -12.52
CA ASP A 165 -18.04 -5.67 -11.29
C ASP A 165 -17.70 -4.74 -10.12
N LYS A 166 -16.90 -3.70 -10.36
CA LYS A 166 -16.47 -2.74 -9.35
C LYS A 166 -17.09 -1.37 -9.56
N VAL A 167 -17.42 -0.74 -8.45
CA VAL A 167 -17.96 0.61 -8.38
C VAL A 167 -17.23 1.38 -7.29
N ILE A 168 -16.91 2.63 -7.55
CA ILE A 168 -16.53 3.58 -6.51
C ILE A 168 -17.53 4.73 -6.50
N SER A 169 -18.03 5.03 -5.31
CA SER A 169 -19.02 6.09 -5.09
C SER A 169 -18.46 7.11 -4.13
N PHE A 170 -18.74 8.37 -4.41
CA PHE A 170 -18.41 9.52 -3.57
C PHE A 170 -19.69 10.26 -3.25
N LYS A 171 -19.87 10.65 -1.99
CA LYS A 171 -21.02 11.43 -1.56
C LYS A 171 -20.59 12.53 -0.62
N ASN A 172 -20.95 13.75 -0.93
CA ASN A 172 -20.74 14.89 -0.07
C ASN A 172 -21.78 14.87 1.07
N GLN A 173 -21.32 14.81 2.32
CA GLN A 173 -22.16 14.84 3.53
C GLN A 173 -21.88 16.14 4.28
N ARG A 174 -22.24 17.28 3.66
CA ARG A 174 -22.00 18.63 4.21
C ARG A 174 -22.60 18.78 5.61
N ASP A 175 -23.75 18.16 5.86
CA ASP A 175 -24.41 18.09 7.15
C ASP A 175 -23.54 17.47 8.26
N LYS A 176 -22.56 16.64 7.88
CA LYS A 176 -21.63 15.95 8.78
C LYS A 176 -20.20 16.49 8.70
N GLY A 177 -19.94 17.47 7.83
CA GLY A 177 -18.59 17.99 7.57
C GLY A 177 -17.63 16.94 6.97
N SER A 178 -18.16 15.96 6.25
CA SER A 178 -17.37 14.86 5.69
C SER A 178 -17.85 14.45 4.30
N TYR A 179 -17.02 13.73 3.58
CA TYR A 179 -17.41 12.98 2.38
C TYR A 179 -17.49 11.49 2.74
N LEU A 180 -18.36 10.74 2.10
CA LEU A 180 -18.36 9.29 2.16
C LEU A 180 -17.77 8.75 0.87
N VAL A 181 -16.70 7.96 0.98
CA VAL A 181 -16.14 7.21 -0.14
C VAL A 181 -16.46 5.74 0.07
N LYS A 182 -17.08 5.13 -0.93
CA LYS A 182 -17.53 3.74 -0.91
C LYS A 182 -16.93 2.99 -2.09
N VAL A 183 -16.33 1.83 -1.81
CA VAL A 183 -15.79 0.93 -2.83
C VAL A 183 -16.55 -0.40 -2.76
N VAL A 184 -17.05 -0.85 -3.90
CA VAL A 184 -17.85 -2.08 -4.03
C VAL A 184 -17.24 -2.97 -5.10
N GLN A 185 -17.28 -4.27 -4.85
CA GLN A 185 -17.06 -5.30 -5.85
C GLN A 185 -18.13 -6.38 -5.66
N ALA A 186 -18.66 -6.95 -6.75
CA ALA A 186 -19.61 -8.06 -6.66
C ALA A 186 -19.09 -9.19 -5.76
N ALA A 187 -19.98 -9.76 -4.95
CA ALA A 187 -19.70 -10.82 -3.97
C ALA A 187 -18.69 -10.46 -2.84
N LYS A 188 -18.27 -9.20 -2.71
CA LYS A 188 -17.50 -8.71 -1.56
C LYS A 188 -18.32 -7.71 -0.73
N PRO A 189 -18.09 -7.64 0.59
CA PRO A 189 -18.65 -6.57 1.42
C PRO A 189 -18.22 -5.19 0.91
N ALA A 190 -19.13 -4.23 0.95
CA ALA A 190 -18.81 -2.84 0.61
C ALA A 190 -17.89 -2.21 1.66
N ILE A 191 -16.85 -1.52 1.20
CA ILE A 191 -15.94 -0.76 2.06
C ILE A 191 -16.40 0.70 2.06
N ASN A 192 -16.81 1.20 3.22
CA ASN A 192 -17.33 2.57 3.39
C ASN A 192 -16.40 3.32 4.34
N VAL A 193 -15.81 4.42 3.87
CA VAL A 193 -14.85 5.21 4.63
C VAL A 193 -15.26 6.68 4.61
N PRO A 194 -15.59 7.28 5.77
CA PRO A 194 -15.76 8.71 5.87
C PRO A 194 -14.39 9.40 5.70
N VAL A 195 -14.38 10.48 4.94
CA VAL A 195 -13.24 11.32 4.62
C VAL A 195 -13.56 12.72 5.11
N ASP A 196 -12.84 13.20 6.12
CA ASP A 196 -13.04 14.55 6.63
C ASP A 196 -12.48 15.63 5.69
N GLY A 197 -12.80 16.91 5.96
CA GLY A 197 -12.34 18.03 5.14
C GLY A 197 -10.82 18.20 5.07
N ALA A 198 -10.06 17.79 6.09
CA ALA A 198 -8.60 17.86 6.04
C ALA A 198 -8.01 16.75 5.17
N GLN A 199 -8.61 15.56 5.23
CA GLN A 199 -8.24 14.42 4.40
C GLN A 199 -8.62 14.64 2.92
N SER A 200 -9.75 15.30 2.63
CA SER A 200 -10.18 15.60 1.26
C SER A 200 -9.17 16.49 0.51
N MET A 201 -8.47 17.40 1.21
CA MET A 201 -7.41 18.22 0.59
C MET A 201 -6.31 17.40 -0.08
N ARG A 202 -6.05 16.18 0.41
CA ARG A 202 -5.07 15.26 -0.16
C ARG A 202 -5.55 14.63 -1.47
N PHE A 203 -6.86 14.38 -1.59
CA PHE A 203 -7.47 13.97 -2.86
C PHE A 203 -7.38 15.10 -3.88
N ILE A 204 -7.73 16.32 -3.47
CA ILE A 204 -7.68 17.51 -4.34
C ILE A 204 -6.27 17.74 -4.87
N SER A 205 -5.28 17.76 -3.98
CA SER A 205 -3.87 17.98 -4.33
C SER A 205 -3.37 16.92 -5.30
N LEU A 206 -3.64 15.64 -5.01
CA LEU A 206 -3.25 14.53 -5.88
C LEU A 206 -3.95 14.56 -7.24
N GLY A 207 -5.25 14.90 -7.28
CA GLY A 207 -6.02 15.05 -8.50
C GLY A 207 -5.43 16.09 -9.44
N TYR A 208 -5.20 17.30 -8.93
CA TYR A 208 -4.57 18.35 -9.72
C TYR A 208 -3.17 17.96 -10.20
N GLN A 209 -2.35 17.39 -9.32
CA GLN A 209 -1.01 16.95 -9.66
C GLN A 209 -1.01 15.93 -10.82
N GLN A 210 -1.90 14.94 -10.80
CA GLN A 210 -1.95 13.93 -11.87
C GLN A 210 -2.50 14.49 -13.19
N LEU A 211 -3.50 15.38 -13.13
CA LEU A 211 -4.02 16.04 -14.33
C LEU A 211 -2.99 16.96 -14.97
N GLN A 212 -2.26 17.75 -14.17
CA GLN A 212 -1.17 18.61 -14.67
C GLN A 212 -0.02 17.79 -15.26
N ARG A 213 0.31 16.63 -14.68
CA ARG A 213 1.33 15.74 -15.25
C ARG A 213 0.93 15.17 -16.62
N ASN A 214 -0.37 14.93 -16.84
CA ASN A 214 -0.87 14.53 -18.16
C ASN A 214 -0.93 15.71 -19.15
N SER A 215 -1.20 16.92 -18.66
CA SER A 215 -1.36 18.13 -19.46
C SER A 215 -0.55 19.30 -18.89
N PRO A 216 0.79 19.33 -19.08
CA PRO A 216 1.67 20.30 -18.41
C PRO A 216 1.43 21.77 -18.79
N HIS A 217 0.71 22.01 -19.89
CA HIS A 217 0.35 23.34 -20.37
C HIS A 217 -0.90 23.91 -19.68
N LEU A 218 -1.61 23.11 -18.88
CA LEU A 218 -2.79 23.55 -18.14
C LEU A 218 -2.40 23.96 -16.72
N ASP A 219 -2.76 25.19 -16.35
CA ASP A 219 -2.73 25.61 -14.95
C ASP A 219 -3.97 25.10 -14.19
N VAL A 220 -3.96 25.23 -12.86
CA VAL A 220 -5.06 24.80 -11.99
C VAL A 220 -6.35 25.56 -12.31
N GLY A 221 -6.29 26.82 -12.71
CA GLY A 221 -7.45 27.62 -13.08
C GLY A 221 -8.14 27.10 -14.35
N MET A 222 -7.36 26.70 -15.36
CA MET A 222 -7.86 26.05 -16.57
C MET A 222 -8.52 24.70 -16.25
N ILE A 223 -7.90 23.90 -15.37
CA ILE A 223 -8.47 22.62 -14.93
C ILE A 223 -9.78 22.85 -14.17
N LYS A 224 -9.86 23.84 -13.28
CA LYS A 224 -11.11 24.24 -12.61
C LYS A 224 -12.21 24.64 -13.62
N GLY A 225 -11.84 25.32 -14.70
CA GLY A 225 -12.75 25.64 -15.80
C GLY A 225 -13.31 24.40 -16.48
N GLN A 226 -12.45 23.41 -16.77
CA GLN A 226 -12.86 22.12 -17.33
C GLN A 226 -13.78 21.34 -16.38
N LEU A 227 -13.41 21.31 -15.09
CA LEU A 227 -14.17 20.67 -14.02
C LEU A 227 -15.60 21.20 -13.94
N ARG A 228 -15.78 22.53 -13.90
CA ARG A 228 -17.12 23.15 -13.85
C ARG A 228 -17.97 22.79 -15.06
N LYS A 229 -17.37 22.78 -16.25
CA LYS A 229 -18.05 22.39 -17.49
C LYS A 229 -18.53 20.94 -17.42
N VAL A 230 -17.63 20.01 -17.02
CA VAL A 230 -17.96 18.59 -16.91
C VAL A 230 -18.98 18.33 -15.81
N ALA A 231 -18.90 19.02 -14.67
CA ALA A 231 -19.90 18.93 -13.60
C ALA A 231 -21.30 19.35 -14.08
N GLY A 232 -21.39 20.45 -14.83
CA GLY A 232 -22.65 20.90 -15.43
C GLY A 232 -23.25 19.87 -16.40
N MET A 233 -22.42 19.28 -17.25
CA MET A 233 -22.86 18.21 -18.18
C MET A 233 -23.30 16.95 -17.42
N HIS A 234 -22.57 16.55 -16.37
CA HIS A 234 -22.89 15.36 -15.58
C HIS A 234 -24.23 15.49 -14.86
N LYS A 235 -24.52 16.66 -14.27
CA LYS A 235 -25.82 16.98 -13.67
C LYS A 235 -26.94 16.86 -14.71
N ALA A 236 -26.76 17.46 -15.89
CA ALA A 236 -27.76 17.39 -16.96
C ALA A 236 -28.06 15.96 -17.40
N ALA A 237 -27.03 15.11 -17.51
CA ALA A 237 -27.20 13.70 -17.90
C ALA A 237 -27.88 12.83 -16.82
N THR A 238 -27.80 13.21 -15.55
CA THR A 238 -28.39 12.45 -14.43
C THR A 238 -29.85 12.82 -14.18
N HIS A 239 -30.28 14.01 -14.64
CA HIS A 239 -31.66 14.49 -14.57
C HIS A 239 -32.46 14.31 -15.86
N ALA A 240 -31.84 13.80 -16.92
CA ALA A 240 -32.49 13.45 -18.19
C ALA A 240 -33.00 12.00 -18.17
#